data_AF-A0A8B6FE39-F1
#
_entry.id   AF-A0A8B6FE39-F1
#
_cell.length_a   1.000
_cell.length_b   1.000
_cell.length_c   1.000
_cell.angle_alpha   90.00
_cell.angle_beta   90.00
_cell.angle_gamma   90.00
#
_symmetry.space_group_name_H-M   'P 1'
#
loop_
_entity.id
_entity.type
_entity.pdbx_description
1 polymer ?
#
loop_
_entity_poly.entity_id
_entity_poly.type
_entity_poly.pdbx_seq_one_letter_code
_entity_poly.pdbx_strand_id
1 'polypeptide(L)'
;MTSCLCFMASLIENVRTTMYWFLFLDCKDLPSVPNAETVEHFGLQRQFNMGNKYTCHDNYKMQGRPFAVCQNTGDWKIMLTCIYDCASNGFQFDGETTTCIKLVSTSGTTWKDARKYCQQQEGGDLVSITSKAKWDFIMGNFSSVGPVWIGLKDKKWMTGESFHNIYGVTVQLNDYDGAYPSEVENSCGLLVRWSSNKLQDENCNIRKRLKFLCEIDMGQH
;
A
#
# COMPACT_ATOMS: atom_id res chain seq x y z
N MET A 1 -22.57 1.06 -79.26
CA MET A 1 -22.83 1.87 -78.04
C MET A 1 -23.25 0.90 -76.95
N THR A 2 -22.36 0.58 -76.01
CA THR A 2 -22.65 0.11 -74.62
C THR A 2 -21.38 -0.52 -74.04
N SER A 3 -20.66 0.20 -73.16
CA SER A 3 -20.02 -0.35 -71.95
C SER A 3 -19.17 0.73 -71.28
N CYS A 4 -19.81 1.68 -70.61
CA CYS A 4 -19.14 2.63 -69.71
C CYS A 4 -19.74 2.50 -68.30
N LEU A 5 -19.92 1.25 -67.84
CA LEU A 5 -20.56 0.93 -66.56
C LEU A 5 -19.62 0.24 -65.54
N CYS A 6 -18.31 0.16 -65.79
CA CYS A 6 -17.38 -0.51 -64.85
C CYS A 6 -16.49 0.42 -63.99
N PHE A 7 -16.59 1.75 -64.09
CA PHE A 7 -15.69 2.63 -63.30
C PHE A 7 -16.33 3.39 -62.13
N MET A 8 -17.63 3.26 -61.89
CA MET A 8 -18.30 3.93 -60.76
C MET A 8 -18.54 3.03 -59.53
N ALA A 9 -18.05 1.78 -59.52
CA ALA A 9 -18.24 0.84 -58.41
C ALA A 9 -17.05 0.78 -57.42
N SER A 10 -15.91 1.40 -57.73
CA SER A 10 -14.66 1.22 -56.95
C SER A 10 -14.40 2.29 -55.87
N LEU A 11 -15.17 3.38 -55.84
CA LEU A 11 -14.99 4.46 -54.85
C LEU A 11 -16.06 4.48 -53.73
N ILE A 12 -17.17 3.77 -53.88
CA ILE A 12 -18.27 3.77 -52.89
C ILE A 12 -18.13 2.63 -51.87
N GLU A 13 -17.49 1.51 -52.23
CA GLU A 13 -17.24 0.40 -51.29
C GLU A 13 -16.07 0.68 -50.33
N ASN A 14 -15.07 1.46 -50.74
CA ASN A 14 -13.95 1.86 -49.88
C ASN A 14 -14.34 2.93 -48.86
N VAL A 15 -15.25 3.85 -49.20
CA VAL A 15 -15.74 4.87 -48.26
C VAL A 15 -16.74 4.27 -47.27
N ARG A 16 -17.55 3.27 -47.69
CA ARG A 16 -18.41 2.52 -46.76
C ARG A 16 -17.59 1.73 -45.75
N THR A 17 -16.64 0.90 -46.17
CA THR A 17 -15.82 0.11 -45.22
C THR A 17 -15.00 1.00 -44.29
N THR A 18 -14.39 2.10 -44.76
CA THR A 18 -13.65 3.03 -43.88
C THR A 18 -14.54 3.86 -42.95
N MET A 19 -15.77 4.24 -43.34
CA MET A 19 -16.74 4.86 -42.42
C MET A 19 -17.23 3.89 -41.34
N TYR A 20 -17.42 2.59 -41.65
CA TYR A 20 -17.90 1.60 -40.69
C TYR A 20 -16.85 1.16 -39.66
N TRP A 21 -15.55 1.24 -39.98
CA TRP A 21 -14.48 0.92 -39.01
C TRP A 21 -14.37 1.95 -37.86
N PHE A 22 -14.67 3.23 -38.12
CA PHE A 22 -14.65 4.28 -37.08
C PHE A 22 -15.94 4.36 -36.25
N LEU A 23 -17.06 3.82 -36.76
CA LEU A 23 -18.38 3.88 -36.10
C LEU A 23 -18.57 2.86 -34.96
N PHE A 24 -17.62 1.94 -34.75
CA PHE A 24 -17.70 0.90 -33.71
C PHE A 24 -16.36 0.66 -33.02
N LEU A 25 -15.49 1.68 -32.92
CA LEU A 25 -14.35 1.56 -32.01
C LEU A 25 -14.82 1.78 -30.58
N ASP A 26 -15.37 0.70 -30.04
CA ASP A 26 -15.73 0.61 -28.64
C ASP A 26 -14.55 0.01 -27.87
N CYS A 27 -14.22 0.63 -26.76
CA CYS A 27 -13.36 0.01 -25.77
C CYS A 27 -13.99 -1.27 -25.25
N LYS A 28 -13.13 -2.17 -24.75
CA LYS A 28 -13.55 -3.32 -23.95
C LYS A 28 -14.33 -2.88 -22.71
N ASP A 29 -14.87 -3.85 -21.99
CA ASP A 29 -15.56 -3.58 -20.74
C ASP A 29 -14.69 -2.78 -19.77
N LEU A 30 -15.37 -1.92 -19.02
CA LEU A 30 -14.73 -0.96 -18.14
C LEU A 30 -13.89 -1.70 -17.08
N PRO A 31 -12.57 -1.47 -16.98
CA PRO A 31 -11.71 -2.13 -16.02
C PRO A 31 -12.09 -1.81 -14.57
N SER A 32 -11.95 -2.79 -13.69
CA SER A 32 -11.98 -2.55 -12.25
C SER A 32 -10.70 -1.81 -11.84
N VAL A 33 -10.84 -0.86 -10.91
CA VAL A 33 -9.71 -0.20 -10.28
C VAL A 33 -9.74 -0.57 -8.79
N PRO A 34 -8.63 -1.05 -8.19
CA PRO A 34 -8.60 -1.43 -6.79
C PRO A 34 -9.03 -0.27 -5.88
N ASN A 35 -9.90 -0.57 -4.91
CA ASN A 35 -10.44 0.38 -3.94
C ASN A 35 -11.17 1.59 -4.55
N ALA A 36 -11.77 1.39 -5.73
CA ALA A 36 -12.54 2.40 -6.43
C ALA A 36 -13.84 1.84 -7.00
N GLU A 37 -14.85 2.70 -7.09
CA GLU A 37 -16.13 2.42 -7.73
C GLU A 37 -16.46 3.49 -8.76
N THR A 38 -17.29 3.15 -9.75
CA THR A 38 -17.72 4.06 -10.79
C THR A 38 -18.93 4.87 -10.34
N VAL A 39 -18.85 6.20 -10.41
CA VAL A 39 -19.91 7.09 -9.91
C VAL A 39 -20.73 7.76 -11.02
N GLU A 40 -20.17 7.87 -12.23
CA GLU A 40 -20.82 8.61 -13.31
C GLU A 40 -20.31 8.16 -14.68
N HIS A 41 -21.22 8.18 -15.66
CA HIS A 41 -20.94 7.85 -17.05
C HIS A 41 -21.07 9.12 -17.90
N PHE A 42 -20.04 9.45 -18.69
CA PHE A 42 -20.11 10.54 -19.66
C PHE A 42 -20.27 9.96 -21.08
N GLY A 43 -21.47 10.05 -21.64
CA GLY A 43 -21.78 9.64 -23.01
C GLY A 43 -21.99 8.15 -23.23
N LEU A 44 -21.76 7.67 -24.46
CA LEU A 44 -21.83 6.25 -24.80
C LEU A 44 -20.61 5.56 -24.18
N GLN A 45 -20.84 4.84 -23.07
CA GLN A 45 -19.87 4.36 -22.07
C GLN A 45 -18.59 3.70 -22.58
N ARG A 46 -18.52 3.26 -23.85
CA ARG A 46 -17.37 2.57 -24.43
C ARG A 46 -16.83 3.23 -25.69
N GLN A 47 -17.46 4.28 -26.21
CA GLN A 47 -17.00 4.91 -27.45
C GLN A 47 -15.70 5.69 -27.26
N PHE A 48 -14.91 5.80 -28.34
CA PHE A 48 -13.72 6.64 -28.38
C PHE A 48 -13.95 8.04 -27.77
N ASN A 49 -13.01 8.47 -26.92
CA ASN A 49 -13.03 9.76 -26.21
C ASN A 49 -14.18 9.95 -25.20
N MET A 50 -15.05 8.94 -25.01
CA MET A 50 -15.98 8.89 -23.88
C MET A 50 -15.28 8.34 -22.64
N GLY A 51 -15.85 8.61 -21.48
CA GLY A 51 -15.20 8.29 -20.22
C GLY A 51 -16.15 8.02 -19.06
N ASN A 52 -15.60 7.35 -18.06
CA ASN A 52 -16.30 7.02 -16.82
C ASN A 52 -15.56 7.65 -15.65
N LYS A 53 -16.32 8.21 -14.71
CA LYS A 53 -15.78 8.76 -13.47
C LYS A 53 -15.71 7.67 -12.41
N TYR A 54 -14.59 7.62 -11.71
CA TYR A 54 -14.40 6.82 -10.51
C TYR A 54 -14.39 7.71 -9.27
N THR A 55 -14.76 7.12 -8.15
CA THR A 55 -14.42 7.59 -6.81
C THR A 55 -13.66 6.49 -6.09
N CYS A 56 -12.80 6.87 -5.14
CA CYS A 56 -12.20 5.90 -4.24
C CYS A 56 -13.22 5.50 -3.16
N HIS A 57 -13.13 4.27 -2.67
CA HIS A 57 -13.86 3.82 -1.48
C HIS A 57 -13.44 4.61 -0.24
N ASP A 58 -14.23 4.48 0.83
CA ASP A 58 -13.93 5.08 2.13
C ASP A 58 -12.51 4.75 2.60
N ASN A 59 -11.85 5.72 3.25
CA ASN A 59 -10.46 5.64 3.71
C ASN A 59 -9.40 5.62 2.61
N TYR A 60 -9.77 5.80 1.33
CA TYR A 60 -8.81 5.97 0.25
C TYR A 60 -8.91 7.38 -0.36
N LYS A 61 -7.75 7.96 -0.67
CA LYS A 61 -7.63 9.20 -1.42
C LYS A 61 -7.19 8.91 -2.85
N MET A 62 -7.72 9.68 -3.79
CA MET A 62 -7.36 9.56 -5.20
C MET A 62 -6.02 10.24 -5.49
N GLN A 63 -5.10 9.50 -6.09
CA GLN A 63 -3.95 10.06 -6.78
C GLN A 63 -4.22 10.02 -8.29
N GLY A 64 -4.05 11.16 -8.98
CA GLY A 64 -4.25 11.25 -10.42
C GLY A 64 -5.58 11.87 -10.84
N ARG A 65 -6.17 11.39 -11.95
CA ARG A 65 -7.42 11.94 -12.51
C ARG A 65 -8.58 10.95 -12.41
N PRO A 66 -9.79 11.37 -12.02
CA PRO A 66 -10.91 10.46 -11.73
C PRO A 66 -11.53 9.80 -12.96
N PHE A 67 -10.91 9.91 -14.14
CA PHE A 67 -11.53 9.50 -15.40
C PHE A 67 -10.75 8.36 -16.04
N ALA A 68 -11.48 7.30 -16.40
CA ALA A 68 -11.04 6.38 -17.44
C ALA A 68 -11.53 6.91 -18.79
N VAL A 69 -10.65 7.05 -19.77
CA VAL A 69 -10.99 7.59 -21.10
C VAL A 69 -10.69 6.55 -22.18
N CYS A 70 -11.68 6.25 -23.01
CA CYS A 70 -11.51 5.28 -24.10
C CYS A 70 -10.57 5.83 -25.19
N GLN A 71 -9.51 5.09 -25.49
CA GLN A 71 -8.50 5.48 -26.48
C GLN A 71 -8.84 4.94 -27.87
N ASN A 72 -8.17 5.50 -28.89
CA ASN A 72 -8.31 5.05 -30.28
C ASN A 72 -7.69 3.65 -30.54
N THR A 73 -7.14 3.02 -29.52
CA THR A 73 -6.66 1.63 -29.54
C THR A 73 -7.73 0.62 -29.11
N GLY A 74 -8.87 1.07 -28.58
CA GLY A 74 -9.86 0.21 -27.93
C GLY A 74 -9.54 -0.14 -26.47
N ASP A 75 -8.49 0.48 -25.90
CA ASP A 75 -8.15 0.37 -24.47
C ASP A 75 -8.52 1.60 -23.67
N TRP A 76 -8.78 1.38 -22.38
CA TRP A 76 -9.00 2.44 -21.41
C TRP A 76 -7.68 3.05 -20.94
N LYS A 77 -7.59 4.38 -20.98
CA LYS A 77 -6.54 5.12 -20.29
C LYS A 77 -7.01 5.48 -18.88
N ILE A 78 -6.40 4.86 -17.88
CA ILE A 78 -6.64 5.13 -16.46
C ILE A 78 -5.38 5.78 -15.88
N MET A 79 -5.55 6.90 -15.20
CA MET A 79 -4.46 7.63 -14.56
C MET A 79 -4.67 7.76 -13.04
N LEU A 80 -5.65 7.05 -12.47
CA LEU A 80 -5.95 7.10 -11.04
C LEU A 80 -5.40 5.89 -10.30
N THR A 81 -5.08 6.12 -9.03
CA THR A 81 -4.82 5.07 -8.04
C THR A 81 -5.45 5.52 -6.72
N CYS A 82 -6.19 4.63 -6.08
CA CYS A 82 -6.76 4.89 -4.76
C CYS A 82 -5.75 4.42 -3.72
N ILE A 83 -5.19 5.38 -2.97
CA ILE A 83 -4.17 5.16 -1.94
C ILE A 83 -4.84 5.34 -0.58
N TYR A 84 -4.57 4.46 0.38
CA TYR A 84 -5.16 4.60 1.71
C TYR A 84 -4.76 5.94 2.33
N ASP A 85 -5.74 6.63 2.90
CA ASP A 85 -5.57 7.92 3.55
C ASP A 85 -5.14 7.71 5.00
N CYS A 86 -3.84 7.47 5.20
CA CYS A 86 -3.25 7.28 6.53
C CYS A 86 -3.60 8.44 7.48
N ALA A 87 -3.56 9.68 6.99
CA ALA A 87 -3.69 10.89 7.81
C ALA A 87 -5.07 10.98 8.45
N SER A 88 -6.12 10.72 7.68
CA SER A 88 -7.51 10.71 8.17
C SER A 88 -7.77 9.62 9.22
N ASN A 89 -6.98 8.54 9.23
CA ASN A 89 -7.07 7.43 10.19
C ASN A 89 -6.13 7.56 11.40
N GLY A 90 -5.42 8.69 11.50
CA GLY A 90 -4.45 8.96 12.57
C GLY A 90 -3.17 8.13 12.46
N PHE A 91 -2.85 7.64 11.26
CA PHE A 91 -1.58 7.01 10.92
C PHE A 91 -0.67 8.00 10.18
N GLN A 92 0.63 7.75 10.23
CA GLN A 92 1.63 8.49 9.46
C GLN A 92 2.14 7.63 8.31
N PHE A 93 2.18 8.19 7.11
CA PHE A 93 2.70 7.52 5.93
C PHE A 93 4.23 7.47 5.98
N ASP A 94 4.82 6.30 5.79
CA ASP A 94 6.28 6.13 5.92
C ASP A 94 7.11 6.81 4.82
N GLY A 95 6.46 7.24 3.73
CA GLY A 95 7.09 7.98 2.64
C GLY A 95 7.86 7.11 1.64
N GLU A 96 7.91 5.79 1.84
CA GLU A 96 8.73 4.87 1.05
C GLU A 96 7.91 3.68 0.52
N THR A 97 7.01 3.13 1.34
CA THR A 97 6.21 1.95 1.00
C THR A 97 4.72 2.29 0.95
N THR A 98 3.88 1.31 0.67
CA THR A 98 2.42 1.42 0.84
C THR A 98 2.01 1.18 2.30
N THR A 99 2.85 1.50 3.29
CA THR A 99 2.53 1.26 4.71
C THR A 99 2.20 2.53 5.49
N CYS A 100 1.17 2.42 6.32
CA CYS A 100 0.80 3.44 7.31
C CYS A 100 1.25 2.98 8.70
N ILE A 101 1.87 3.85 9.50
CA ILE A 101 2.36 3.52 10.85
C ILE A 101 1.64 4.35 11.92
N LYS A 102 1.24 3.72 13.03
CA LYS A 102 0.58 4.40 14.16
C LYS A 102 1.13 3.97 15.51
N LEU A 103 1.39 4.96 16.35
CA LEU A 103 1.70 4.74 17.76
C LEU A 103 0.41 4.57 18.57
N VAL A 104 0.32 3.46 19.29
CA VAL A 104 -0.80 3.13 20.15
C VAL A 104 -0.34 3.15 21.61
N SER A 105 -1.09 3.85 22.46
CA SER A 105 -0.82 3.95 23.89
C SER A 105 -1.94 3.28 24.68
N THR A 106 -1.60 2.34 25.56
CA THR A 106 -2.55 1.60 26.39
C THR A 106 -2.11 1.58 27.86
N SER A 107 -3.00 1.15 28.76
CA SER A 107 -2.75 1.10 30.21
C SER A 107 -1.94 -0.11 30.69
N GLY A 108 -1.46 -0.96 29.76
CA GLY A 108 -0.56 -2.08 30.04
C GLY A 108 -0.90 -3.33 29.23
N THR A 109 -0.05 -3.68 28.27
CA THR A 109 -0.25 -4.79 27.31
C THR A 109 0.98 -5.67 27.20
N THR A 110 0.75 -6.97 26.99
CA THR A 110 1.80 -7.88 26.52
C THR A 110 2.09 -7.62 25.04
N TRP A 111 3.19 -8.19 24.51
CA TRP A 111 3.45 -8.12 23.07
C TRP A 111 2.32 -8.78 22.26
N LYS A 112 1.78 -9.91 22.76
CA LYS A 112 0.69 -10.63 22.11
C LYS A 112 -0.60 -9.79 22.06
N ASP A 113 -0.91 -9.06 23.13
CA ASP A 113 -2.07 -8.16 23.14
C ASP A 113 -1.89 -6.99 22.17
N ALA A 114 -0.68 -6.42 22.12
CA ALA A 114 -0.33 -5.35 21.18
C ALA A 114 -0.48 -5.82 19.72
N ARG A 115 0.03 -7.02 19.40
CA ARG A 115 -0.16 -7.63 18.08
C ARG A 115 -1.62 -7.82 17.72
N LYS A 116 -2.39 -8.43 18.64
CA LYS A 116 -3.81 -8.66 18.43
C LYS A 116 -4.56 -7.35 18.17
N TYR A 117 -4.18 -6.26 18.85
CA TYR A 117 -4.76 -4.95 18.58
C TYR A 117 -4.47 -4.47 17.16
N CYS A 118 -3.23 -4.57 16.69
CA CYS A 118 -2.89 -4.14 15.33
C CYS A 118 -3.61 -4.99 14.27
N GLN A 119 -3.76 -6.29 14.50
CA GLN A 119 -4.48 -7.22 13.62
C GLN A 119 -6.00 -7.02 13.57
N GLN A 120 -6.57 -6.23 14.49
CA GLN A 120 -7.96 -5.79 14.38
C GLN A 120 -8.14 -4.68 13.34
N GLN A 121 -7.06 -4.05 12.89
CA GLN A 121 -7.08 -3.13 11.76
C GLN A 121 -6.94 -3.96 10.47
N GLU A 122 -7.73 -3.63 9.45
CA GLU A 122 -7.63 -4.28 8.14
C GLU A 122 -6.21 -4.12 7.56
N GLY A 123 -5.60 -5.22 7.13
CA GLY A 123 -4.21 -5.25 6.66
C GLY A 123 -3.14 -4.93 7.73
N GLY A 124 -3.52 -4.92 9.02
CA GLY A 124 -2.67 -4.46 10.12
C GLY A 124 -1.88 -5.55 10.85
N ASP A 125 -0.65 -5.24 11.26
CA ASP A 125 0.13 -6.02 12.23
C ASP A 125 1.06 -5.07 13.02
N LEU A 126 1.87 -5.57 13.95
CA LEU A 126 2.94 -4.78 14.56
C LEU A 126 4.00 -4.42 13.51
N VAL A 127 4.59 -3.23 13.65
CA VAL A 127 5.51 -2.68 12.64
C VAL A 127 6.73 -3.58 12.40
N SER A 128 6.99 -3.89 11.13
CA SER A 128 8.17 -4.60 10.67
C SER A 128 9.13 -3.61 10.03
N ILE A 129 10.37 -3.54 10.55
CA ILE A 129 11.37 -2.59 10.08
C ILE A 129 12.33 -3.31 9.14
N THR A 130 11.99 -3.37 7.86
CA THR A 130 12.71 -4.16 6.85
C THR A 130 13.50 -3.31 5.84
N SER A 131 13.40 -1.98 5.92
CA SER A 131 14.13 -1.03 5.06
C SER A 131 14.82 0.08 5.88
N LYS A 132 15.82 0.72 5.25
CA LYS A 132 16.56 1.83 5.88
C LYS A 132 15.66 3.04 6.03
N ALA A 133 14.88 3.38 5.01
CA ALA A 133 14.06 4.58 5.09
C ALA A 133 12.90 4.38 6.09
N LYS A 134 12.34 3.18 6.24
CA LYS A 134 11.40 2.88 7.32
C LYS A 134 12.02 3.00 8.71
N TRP A 135 13.27 2.56 8.89
CA TRP A 135 14.01 2.82 10.13
C TRP A 135 14.16 4.33 10.38
N ASP A 136 14.69 5.08 9.41
CA ASP A 136 14.90 6.52 9.52
C ASP A 136 13.57 7.26 9.82
N PHE A 137 12.48 6.85 9.15
CA PHE A 137 11.14 7.37 9.36
C PHE A 137 10.65 7.13 10.79
N ILE A 138 10.74 5.89 11.27
CA ILE A 138 10.31 5.55 12.63
C ILE A 138 11.13 6.32 13.66
N MET A 139 12.44 6.46 13.42
CA MET A 139 13.32 7.20 14.32
C MET A 139 13.07 8.70 14.29
N GLY A 140 12.72 9.27 13.14
CA GLY A 140 12.36 10.68 13.02
C GLY A 140 11.05 11.01 13.74
N ASN A 141 10.06 10.11 13.69
CA ASN A 141 8.70 10.41 14.12
C ASN A 141 8.31 9.84 15.50
N PHE A 142 8.85 8.70 15.90
CA PHE A 142 8.40 7.97 17.09
C PHE A 142 9.50 7.77 18.15
N SER A 143 10.74 8.17 17.91
CA SER A 143 11.84 7.86 18.84
C SER A 143 11.73 8.52 20.21
N SER A 144 11.01 9.64 20.35
CA SER A 144 10.85 10.36 21.62
C SER A 144 9.79 9.78 22.55
N VAL A 145 9.08 8.72 22.15
CA VAL A 145 7.86 8.28 22.83
C VAL A 145 8.09 7.22 23.92
N GLY A 146 9.35 6.89 24.18
CA GLY A 146 9.81 5.85 25.10
C GLY A 146 9.92 4.48 24.43
N PRO A 147 10.22 3.41 25.20
CA PRO A 147 10.24 2.05 24.69
C PRO A 147 8.89 1.64 24.08
N VAL A 148 8.92 1.04 22.90
CA VAL A 148 7.71 0.57 22.20
C VAL A 148 7.85 -0.84 21.69
N TRP A 149 6.75 -1.61 21.73
CA TRP A 149 6.70 -2.91 21.05
C TRP A 149 6.68 -2.73 19.54
N ILE A 150 7.38 -3.63 18.86
CA ILE A 150 7.45 -3.75 17.40
C ILE A 150 7.27 -5.20 16.96
N GLY A 151 7.11 -5.42 15.66
CA GLY A 151 6.79 -6.71 15.04
C GLY A 151 7.97 -7.65 14.87
N LEU A 152 8.87 -7.74 15.86
CA LEU A 152 9.99 -8.68 15.85
C LEU A 152 9.78 -9.72 16.94
N LYS A 153 9.79 -11.01 16.58
CA LYS A 153 9.72 -12.13 17.53
C LYS A 153 10.72 -13.20 17.11
N ASP A 154 11.52 -13.68 18.04
CA ASP A 154 12.47 -14.80 17.82
C ASP A 154 13.29 -14.63 16.52
N LYS A 155 13.86 -13.43 16.30
CA LYS A 155 14.64 -13.05 15.09
C LYS A 155 13.85 -12.97 13.79
N LYS A 156 12.51 -12.95 13.82
CA LYS A 156 11.66 -12.91 12.63
C LYS A 156 10.67 -11.75 12.68
N TRP A 157 10.62 -10.98 11.59
CA TRP A 157 9.64 -9.92 11.40
C TRP A 157 8.24 -10.48 11.16
N MET A 158 7.19 -9.69 11.37
CA MET A 158 5.81 -10.13 11.10
C MET A 158 5.58 -10.42 9.60
N THR A 159 6.36 -9.79 8.71
CA THR A 159 6.40 -10.12 7.27
C THR A 159 6.99 -11.52 6.99
N GLY A 160 7.64 -12.13 7.98
CA GLY A 160 8.30 -13.41 7.88
C GLY A 160 9.78 -13.35 7.48
N GLU A 161 10.29 -12.15 7.19
CA GLU A 161 11.72 -11.94 6.93
C GLU A 161 12.55 -12.18 8.20
N SER A 162 13.69 -12.84 8.04
CA SER A 162 14.66 -12.97 9.13
C SER A 162 15.30 -11.61 9.44
N PHE A 163 15.57 -11.38 10.71
CA PHE A 163 16.32 -10.23 11.18
C PHE A 163 17.78 -10.35 10.71
N HIS A 164 18.21 -9.38 9.90
CA HIS A 164 19.60 -9.20 9.50
C HIS A 164 20.07 -7.83 9.99
N ASN A 165 21.38 -7.63 10.17
CA ASN A 165 21.96 -6.36 10.64
C ASN A 165 21.42 -5.18 9.81
N ILE A 166 20.49 -4.42 10.40
CA ILE A 166 19.75 -3.37 9.71
C ILE A 166 20.67 -2.15 9.55
N TYR A 167 21.13 -1.91 8.32
CA TYR A 167 21.65 -0.63 7.78
C TYR A 167 22.65 0.17 8.62
N GLY A 168 23.58 -0.50 9.30
CA GLY A 168 24.60 0.19 10.09
C GLY A 168 24.04 0.89 11.34
N VAL A 169 22.80 0.56 11.73
CA VAL A 169 22.42 0.61 13.13
C VAL A 169 23.39 -0.34 13.79
N THR A 170 24.42 0.22 14.42
CA THR A 170 25.00 -0.42 15.57
C THR A 170 23.82 -0.51 16.54
N VAL A 171 23.04 -1.59 16.42
CA VAL A 171 22.53 -2.21 17.61
C VAL A 171 23.86 -2.51 18.28
N GLN A 172 24.29 -1.60 19.15
CA GLN A 172 24.99 -2.02 20.33
C GLN A 172 23.96 -2.94 20.99
N LEU A 173 23.97 -4.18 20.49
CA LEU A 173 23.68 -5.40 21.21
C LEU A 173 24.51 -5.14 22.46
N ASN A 174 23.88 -4.64 23.52
CA ASN A 174 24.66 -4.29 24.68
C ASN A 174 25.21 -5.61 25.18
N ASP A 175 26.52 -5.68 25.02
CA ASP A 175 27.46 -6.74 25.29
C ASP A 175 27.68 -6.84 26.80
N TYR A 176 26.58 -7.01 27.55
CA TYR A 176 26.65 -7.36 28.97
C TYR A 176 26.25 -8.80 29.23
N ASP A 177 25.62 -9.50 28.26
CA ASP A 177 25.30 -10.93 28.36
C ASP A 177 25.29 -11.70 27.03
N GLY A 178 25.75 -11.09 25.93
CA GLY A 178 26.08 -11.83 24.71
C GLY A 178 24.98 -12.71 24.12
N ALA A 179 23.80 -12.17 23.81
CA ALA A 179 22.99 -12.58 22.65
C ALA A 179 21.73 -11.72 22.54
N TYR A 180 21.69 -10.75 21.61
CA TYR A 180 20.43 -10.39 20.97
C TYR A 180 20.50 -10.69 19.45
N PRO A 181 19.48 -11.35 18.89
CA PRO A 181 18.38 -11.92 19.64
C PRO A 181 18.87 -13.13 20.44
N SER A 182 18.44 -13.20 21.71
CA SER A 182 18.81 -14.30 22.58
C SER A 182 18.29 -15.60 21.98
N GLU A 183 18.96 -16.72 22.27
CA GLU A 183 18.46 -18.05 21.90
C GLU A 183 17.26 -18.47 22.77
N VAL A 184 16.81 -17.59 23.66
CA VAL A 184 15.66 -17.81 24.53
C VAL A 184 14.39 -17.75 23.68
N GLU A 185 13.68 -18.88 23.63
CA GLU A 185 12.34 -18.95 23.05
C GLU A 185 11.40 -17.91 23.70
N ASN A 186 10.59 -17.23 22.89
CA ASN A 186 9.67 -16.15 23.29
C ASN A 186 10.35 -14.82 23.63
N SER A 187 11.25 -14.41 22.76
CA SER A 187 11.88 -13.09 22.79
C SER A 187 11.20 -12.14 21.81
N CYS A 188 10.63 -11.06 22.32
CA CYS A 188 9.89 -10.05 21.54
C CYS A 188 10.65 -8.74 21.47
N GLY A 189 10.57 -8.06 20.32
CA GLY A 189 11.34 -6.86 20.03
C GLY A 189 10.76 -5.60 20.66
N LEU A 190 11.63 -4.87 21.34
CA LEU A 190 11.42 -3.50 21.77
C LEU A 190 12.31 -2.56 20.98
N LEU A 191 11.70 -1.48 20.50
CA LEU A 191 12.43 -0.30 20.05
C LEU A 191 12.63 0.61 21.26
N VAL A 192 13.89 0.91 21.59
CA VAL A 192 14.23 1.75 22.74
C VAL A 192 15.09 2.94 22.34
N ARG A 193 14.95 4.03 23.08
CA ARG A 193 15.82 5.20 22.98
C ARG A 193 16.51 5.42 24.32
N TRP A 194 17.82 5.21 24.34
CA TRP A 194 18.70 5.56 25.47
C TRP A 194 19.62 6.71 25.03
N SER A 195 20.93 6.47 24.86
CA SER A 195 21.87 7.39 24.21
C SER A 195 21.82 7.32 22.67
N SER A 196 21.35 6.20 22.13
CA SER A 196 21.04 5.98 20.72
C SER A 196 19.77 5.16 20.62
N ASN A 197 19.17 5.12 19.43
CA ASN A 197 18.03 4.25 19.17
C ASN A 197 18.52 2.81 18.94
N LYS A 198 17.95 1.85 19.66
CA LYS A 198 18.40 0.44 19.68
C LYS A 198 17.19 -0.50 19.63
N LEU A 199 17.45 -1.75 19.23
CA LEU A 199 16.53 -2.87 19.38
C LEU A 199 16.94 -3.70 20.61
N GLN A 200 15.97 -4.16 21.39
CA GLN A 200 16.16 -5.03 22.56
C GLN A 200 15.19 -6.21 22.51
N ASP A 201 15.55 -7.34 23.11
CA ASP A 201 14.60 -8.38 23.48
C ASP A 201 13.87 -7.99 24.76
N GLU A 202 12.69 -8.55 24.87
CA GLU A 202 11.94 -8.60 26.10
C GLU A 202 11.09 -9.87 26.10
N ASN A 203 10.80 -10.37 27.30
CA ASN A 203 9.88 -11.48 27.48
C ASN A 203 8.50 -11.11 26.90
N CYS A 204 8.06 -11.84 25.87
CA CYS A 204 6.79 -11.55 25.17
C CYS A 204 5.56 -11.48 26.09
N ASN A 205 5.58 -12.20 27.22
CA ASN A 205 4.47 -12.30 28.17
C ASN A 205 4.52 -11.24 29.27
N ILE A 206 5.58 -10.42 29.33
CA ILE A 206 5.66 -9.38 30.35
C ILE A 206 4.58 -8.33 30.11
N ARG A 207 3.81 -8.04 31.15
CA ARG A 207 2.81 -6.97 31.10
C ARG A 207 3.44 -5.67 31.55
N LYS A 208 3.76 -4.80 30.59
CA LYS A 208 4.30 -3.47 30.85
C LYS A 208 3.38 -2.40 30.30
N ARG A 209 3.45 -1.19 30.86
CA ARG A 209 2.80 0.02 30.32
C ARG A 209 3.59 0.57 29.14
N LEU A 210 3.75 -0.26 28.12
CA LEU A 210 4.46 0.08 26.89
C LEU A 210 3.47 0.50 25.82
N LYS A 211 3.88 1.48 25.03
CA LYS A 211 3.23 1.79 23.77
C LYS A 211 3.67 0.77 22.72
N PHE A 212 3.04 0.78 21.56
CA PHE A 212 3.42 -0.10 20.46
C PHE A 212 3.13 0.56 19.11
N LEU A 213 3.87 0.13 18.09
CA LEU A 213 3.71 0.63 16.73
C LEU A 213 2.99 -0.42 15.90
N CYS A 214 1.82 -0.04 15.38
CA CYS A 214 1.13 -0.82 14.35
C CYS A 214 1.55 -0.32 12.97
N GLU A 215 1.59 -1.23 12.00
CA GLU A 215 1.62 -0.92 10.57
C GLU A 215 0.37 -1.49 9.89
N ILE A 216 -0.04 -0.85 8.80
CA ILE A 216 -1.02 -1.40 7.84
C ILE A 216 -0.32 -1.45 6.49
N ASP A 217 -0.27 -2.63 5.85
CA ASP A 217 0.22 -2.77 4.49
C ASP A 217 -0.93 -2.78 3.49
N MET A 218 -0.96 -1.79 2.60
CA MET A 218 -2.00 -1.66 1.57
C MET A 218 -1.71 -2.49 0.31
N GLY A 219 -0.59 -3.23 0.26
CA GLY A 219 -0.07 -3.87 -0.96
C GLY A 219 -0.45 -5.34 -1.16
N GLN A 220 -1.22 -5.95 -0.26
CA GLN A 220 -1.56 -7.38 -0.33
C GLN A 220 -3.05 -7.69 -0.19
N HIS A 221 -3.87 -7.21 -1.13
CA HIS A 221 -5.18 -7.80 -1.44
C HIS A 221 -5.46 -7.71 -2.94
#